data_AF-A0A534RMJ2-F1
#
_entry.id   AF-A0A534RMJ2-F1
#
_cell.length_a   1.000
_cell.length_b   1.000
_cell.length_c   1.000
_cell.angle_alpha   90.00
_cell.angle_beta   90.00
_cell.angle_gamma   90.00
#
_symmetry.space_group_name_H-M   'P 1'
#
loop_
_entity.id
_entity.type
_entity.pdbx_description
1 polymer ?
#
loop_
_entity_poly.entity_id
_entity_poly.type
_entity_poly.pdbx_seq_one_letter_code
_entity_poly.pdbx_strand_id
1 'polypeptide(L)'
;MSPLAARGTLALVVVNLALQLFDGVATYVGLNTGVTEGNPLLAWTLGRIGPTPALCLFKFQACACLLLLWRLRTHRFAVPALAFSAAVYIVCSLAPWAATLASIHFELYSPS
;
A
#
# COMPACT_ATOMS: atom_id res chain seq x y z
N MET A 1 -28.30 5.43 -1.85
CA MET A 1 -27.25 4.54 -2.38
C MET A 1 -27.82 3.13 -2.39
N SER A 2 -27.78 2.41 -3.51
CA SER A 2 -28.33 1.05 -3.58
C SER A 2 -27.49 0.07 -2.75
N PRO A 3 -28.06 -1.06 -2.27
CA PRO A 3 -27.31 -2.07 -1.53
C PRO A 3 -26.10 -2.61 -2.29
N LEU A 4 -26.21 -2.73 -3.62
CA LEU A 4 -25.12 -3.17 -4.50
C LEU A 4 -23.97 -2.14 -4.55
N ALA A 5 -24.29 -0.85 -4.62
CA ALA A 5 -23.28 0.22 -4.60
C ALA A 5 -22.53 0.25 -3.27
N ALA A 6 -23.22 0.04 -2.13
CA ALA A 6 -22.59 -0.04 -0.82
C ALA A 6 -21.60 -1.22 -0.71
N ARG A 7 -21.97 -2.39 -1.26
CA ARG A 7 -21.08 -3.56 -1.33
C ARG A 7 -19.86 -3.28 -2.20
N GLY A 8 -20.03 -2.63 -3.35
CA GLY A 8 -18.94 -2.24 -4.24
C GLY A 8 -17.95 -1.27 -3.56
N THR A 9 -18.45 -0.24 -2.87
CA THR A 9 -17.59 0.67 -2.10
C THR A 9 -16.85 -0.06 -0.98
N LEU A 10 -17.52 -0.96 -0.27
CA LEU A 10 -16.90 -1.74 0.80
C LEU A 10 -15.78 -2.63 0.24
N ALA A 11 -16.02 -3.31 -0.89
CA ALA A 11 -15.01 -4.12 -1.56
C ALA A 11 -13.77 -3.28 -1.93
N LEU A 12 -13.97 -2.07 -2.46
CA LEU A 12 -12.85 -1.17 -2.78
C LEU A 12 -12.06 -0.73 -1.53
N VAL A 13 -12.74 -0.49 -0.41
CA VAL A 13 -12.07 -0.18 0.87
C VAL A 13 -11.26 -1.39 1.35
N VAL A 14 -11.84 -2.59 1.32
CA VAL A 14 -11.17 -3.83 1.71
C VAL A 14 -9.95 -4.11 0.85
N VAL A 15 -10.06 -3.94 -0.48
CA VAL A 15 -8.93 -4.08 -1.41
C VAL A 15 -7.84 -3.08 -1.08
N ASN A 16 -8.17 -1.80 -0.86
CA ASN A 16 -7.16 -0.81 -0.48
C ASN A 16 -6.49 -1.15 0.86
N LEU A 17 -7.22 -1.64 1.85
CA LEU A 17 -6.64 -2.07 3.13
C LEU A 17 -5.70 -3.26 2.96
N ALA A 18 -6.07 -4.25 2.14
CA ALA A 18 -5.20 -5.38 1.82
C ALA A 18 -3.92 -4.91 1.11
N LEU A 19 -4.04 -3.95 0.18
CA LEU A 19 -2.89 -3.33 -0.49
C LEU A 19 -2.00 -2.56 0.51
N GLN A 20 -2.57 -1.87 1.51
CA GLN A 20 -1.76 -1.22 2.55
C GLN A 20 -0.95 -2.23 3.35
N LEU A 21 -1.58 -3.33 3.75
CA LEU A 21 -0.93 -4.40 4.51
C LEU A 21 0.20 -5.03 3.69
N PHE A 22 -0.08 -5.41 2.45
CA PHE A 22 0.92 -5.94 1.53
C PHE A 22 2.10 -4.99 1.39
N ASP A 23 1.84 -3.72 1.04
CA ASP A 23 2.89 -2.71 0.83
C ASP A 23 3.74 -2.50 2.10
N GLY A 24 3.11 -2.49 3.28
CA GLY A 24 3.83 -2.35 4.54
C GLY A 24 4.76 -3.53 4.84
N VAL A 25 4.27 -4.75 4.63
CA VAL A 25 5.07 -5.98 4.81
C VAL A 25 6.19 -6.04 3.78
N ALA A 26 5.87 -5.80 2.50
CA ALA A 26 6.83 -5.87 1.41
C ALA A 26 7.95 -4.84 1.57
N THR A 27 7.63 -3.58 1.86
CA THR A 27 8.66 -2.57 2.15
C THR A 27 9.49 -2.96 3.37
N TYR A 28 8.86 -3.43 4.46
CA TYR A 28 9.62 -3.85 5.64
C TYR A 28 10.59 -4.99 5.33
N VAL A 29 10.14 -6.02 4.62
CA VAL A 29 11.00 -7.14 4.20
C VAL A 29 12.11 -6.65 3.29
N GLY A 30 11.78 -5.88 2.25
CA GLY A 30 12.75 -5.34 1.29
C GLY A 30 13.84 -4.49 1.93
N LEU A 31 13.46 -3.62 2.87
CA LEU A 31 14.42 -2.82 3.63
C LEU A 31 15.37 -3.69 4.47
N ASN A 32 14.85 -4.78 5.07
CA ASN A 32 15.67 -5.72 5.84
C ASN A 32 16.56 -6.61 4.95
N THR A 33 16.27 -6.73 3.65
CA THR A 33 17.14 -7.40 2.67
C THR A 33 18.10 -6.43 1.97
N GLY A 34 18.16 -5.17 2.38
CA GLY A 34 19.06 -4.15 1.80
C GLY A 34 18.55 -3.45 0.55
N VAL A 35 17.29 -3.69 0.14
CA VAL A 35 16.67 -2.97 -0.98
C VAL A 35 16.27 -1.57 -0.51
N THR A 36 16.58 -0.56 -1.33
CA THR A 36 16.22 0.83 -1.05
C THR A 36 14.78 1.14 -1.45
N GLU A 37 14.09 1.94 -0.64
CA GLU A 37 12.74 2.43 -0.94
C GLU A 37 12.76 3.45 -2.10
N GLY A 38 11.89 3.23 -3.09
CA GLY A 38 11.80 4.08 -4.29
C GLY A 38 10.95 5.33 -4.09
N ASN A 39 10.06 5.35 -3.10
CA ASN A 39 9.29 6.54 -2.75
C ASN A 39 10.17 7.54 -1.98
N PRO A 40 10.48 8.73 -2.55
CA PRO A 40 11.43 9.67 -1.94
C PRO A 40 10.92 10.23 -0.60
N LEU A 41 9.61 10.39 -0.44
CA LEU A 41 9.02 10.91 0.81
C LEU A 41 9.12 9.85 1.94
N LEU A 42 8.87 8.59 1.60
CA LEU A 42 9.04 7.49 2.55
C LEU A 42 10.52 7.30 2.87
N ALA A 43 11.40 7.24 1.86
CA ALA A 43 12.86 7.14 2.03
C ALA A 43 13.42 8.22 2.97
N TRP A 44 13.00 9.48 2.79
CA TRP A 44 13.39 10.57 3.68
C TRP A 44 12.90 10.36 5.11
N THR A 45 11.68 9.86 5.29
CA THR A 45 11.11 9.63 6.63
C THR A 45 11.80 8.44 7.32
N LEU A 46 12.07 7.37 6.57
CA LEU A 46 12.85 6.21 7.02
C LEU A 46 14.21 6.66 7.58
N GLY A 47 14.90 7.57 6.90
CA GLY A 47 16.19 8.11 7.35
C GLY A 47 16.11 9.01 8.60
N ARG A 48 14.92 9.49 8.98
CA ARG A 48 14.75 10.39 10.13
C ARG A 48 14.29 9.70 11.40
N ILE A 49 13.33 8.79 11.29
CA ILE A 49 12.71 8.15 12.45
C ILE A 49 12.91 6.64 12.48
N GLY A 50 13.53 6.05 11.44
CA GLY A 50 13.75 4.62 11.31
C GLY A 50 12.60 3.89 10.60
N PRO A 51 12.82 2.61 10.22
CA PRO A 51 11.93 1.87 9.34
C PRO A 51 10.54 1.62 9.91
N THR A 52 10.47 1.02 11.10
CA THR A 52 9.21 0.66 11.75
C THR A 52 8.28 1.86 11.99
N PRO A 53 8.72 2.95 12.67
CA PRO A 53 7.82 4.07 12.94
C PRO A 53 7.44 4.85 11.68
N ALA A 54 8.31 4.97 10.68
CA ALA A 54 7.98 5.58 9.40
C ALA A 54 6.90 4.78 8.66
N LEU A 55 7.04 3.45 8.60
CA LEU A 55 6.02 2.60 8.00
C LEU A 55 4.70 2.71 8.76
N CYS A 56 4.70 2.62 10.09
CA CYS A 56 3.49 2.80 10.89
C CYS A 56 2.79 4.14 10.58
N LEU A 57 3.54 5.25 10.54
CA LEU A 57 2.99 6.58 10.25
C LEU A 57 2.28 6.63 8.89
N PHE A 58 2.94 6.16 7.82
CA PHE A 58 2.38 6.20 6.47
C PHE A 58 1.16 5.28 6.33
N LYS A 59 1.19 4.12 6.99
CA LYS A 59 0.07 3.18 6.98
C LYS A 59 -1.13 3.70 7.74
N PHE A 60 -0.92 4.29 8.92
CA PHE A 60 -2.00 4.93 9.66
C PHE A 60 -2.61 6.09 8.89
N GLN A 61 -1.78 6.93 8.24
CA GLN A 61 -2.26 8.00 7.39
C GLN A 61 -3.13 7.47 6.24
N ALA A 62 -2.67 6.43 5.54
CA ALA A 62 -3.43 5.84 4.44
C ALA A 62 -4.75 5.20 4.91
N CYS A 63 -4.73 4.46 6.03
CA CYS A 63 -5.94 3.90 6.64
C CYS A 63 -6.92 4.99 7.07
N ALA A 64 -6.44 6.10 7.63
CA ALA A 64 -7.28 7.25 7.99
C ALA A 64 -7.95 7.88 6.76
N CYS A 65 -7.21 8.02 5.64
CA CYS A 65 -7.77 8.46 4.37
C CYS A 65 -8.87 7.52 3.85
N LEU A 66 -8.68 6.20 3.95
CA LEU A 66 -9.70 5.21 3.54
C LEU A 66 -10.96 5.29 4.42
N LEU A 67 -10.79 5.46 5.74
CA LEU A 67 -11.91 5.68 6.65
C LEU A 67 -12.66 6.98 6.33
N LEU A 68 -11.95 8.05 5.96
CA LEU A 68 -12.56 9.30 5.53
C LEU A 68 -13.36 9.11 4.24
N LEU A 69 -12.80 8.42 3.24
CA LEU A 69 -13.51 8.09 1.99
C LEU A 69 -14.74 7.22 2.25
N TRP A 70 -14.66 6.28 3.20
CA TRP A 70 -15.82 5.48 3.61
C TRP A 70 -16.90 6.32 4.31
N ARG A 71 -16.52 7.29 5.13
CA ARG A 71 -17.48 8.23 5.75
C ARG A 71 -18.13 9.12 4.69
N LEU A 72 -17.35 9.55 3.70
CA LEU A 72 -17.80 10.37 2.57
C LEU A 72 -18.35 9.52 1.40
N ARG A 73 -18.71 8.25 1.61
CA ARG A 73 -19.11 7.33 0.54
C ARG A 73 -20.31 7.77 -0.30
N THR A 74 -21.12 8.70 0.22
CA THR A 74 -22.24 9.30 -0.51
C THR A 74 -21.81 10.39 -1.48
N HIS A 75 -20.57 10.90 -1.36
CA HIS A 75 -20.00 11.89 -2.24
C HIS A 75 -19.59 11.28 -3.58
N ARG A 76 -19.85 12.01 -4.68
CA ARG A 76 -19.58 11.54 -6.06
C ARG A 76 -18.12 11.15 -6.33
N PHE A 77 -17.17 11.67 -5.55
CA PHE A 77 -15.75 11.40 -5.71
C PHE A 77 -15.20 10.27 -4.84
N ALA A 78 -15.98 9.72 -3.90
CA ALA A 78 -15.47 8.67 -3.00
C ALA A 78 -15.09 7.39 -3.75
N VAL A 79 -15.96 6.91 -4.64
CA VAL A 79 -15.71 5.69 -5.43
C VAL A 79 -14.56 5.89 -6.43
N PRO A 80 -14.53 6.97 -7.24
CA PRO A 80 -13.38 7.25 -8.10
C PRO A 80 -12.05 7.35 -7.33
N ALA A 81 -12.04 8.00 -6.16
CA ALA A 81 -10.82 8.12 -5.34
C ALA A 81 -10.35 6.76 -4.82
N LEU A 82 -11.25 5.90 -4.35
CA LEU A 82 -10.92 4.55 -3.90
C LEU A 82 -10.38 3.66 -5.04
N ALA A 83 -10.99 3.75 -6.22
CA ALA A 83 -10.56 3.01 -7.40
C ALA A 83 -9.19 3.50 -7.90
N PHE A 84 -9.00 4.82 -7.97
CA PHE A 84 -7.72 5.42 -8.33
C PHE A 84 -6.61 5.05 -7.34
N SER A 85 -6.89 5.13 -6.04
CA SER A 85 -5.95 4.69 -4.99
C SER A 85 -5.56 3.22 -5.16
N ALA A 86 -6.52 2.32 -5.40
CA ALA A 86 -6.24 0.91 -5.63
C ALA A 86 -5.33 0.70 -6.86
N ALA A 87 -5.61 1.39 -7.97
CA ALA A 87 -4.79 1.32 -9.18
C ALA A 87 -3.36 1.81 -8.93
N VAL A 88 -3.19 2.94 -8.22
CA VAL A 88 -1.87 3.48 -7.85
C VAL A 88 -1.11 2.47 -6.98
N TYR A 89 -1.73 1.88 -5.96
CA TYR A 89 -1.07 0.87 -5.13
C TYR A 89 -0.74 -0.41 -5.89
N ILE A 90 -1.57 -0.82 -6.86
CA ILE A 90 -1.24 -1.97 -7.71
C ILE A 90 0.01 -1.69 -8.55
N VAL A 91 0.06 -0.53 -9.21
CA VAL A 91 1.14 -0.20 -10.16
C VAL A 91 2.42 0.20 -9.45
N CYS A 92 2.33 1.02 -8.41
CA CYS A 92 3.49 1.64 -7.76
C CYS A 92 4.00 0.86 -6.54
N SER A 93 3.26 -0.14 -6.07
CA SER A 93 3.65 -0.92 -4.89
C SER A 93 3.56 -2.42 -5.14
N LEU A 94 2.37 -2.96 -5.43
CA LEU A 94 2.18 -4.40 -5.57
C LEU A 94 3.08 -4.98 -6.67
N ALA A 95 3.04 -4.41 -7.86
CA ALA A 95 3.84 -4.87 -9.00
C ALA A 95 5.36 -4.79 -8.76
N PRO A 96 5.96 -3.64 -8.37
CA PRO A 96 7.39 -3.55 -8.16
C PRO A 96 7.85 -4.43 -6.98
N TRP A 97 7.13 -4.43 -5.86
CA TRP A 97 7.52 -5.26 -4.71
C TRP A 97 7.38 -6.75 -4.98
N ALA A 98 6.35 -7.19 -5.71
CA ALA A 98 6.24 -8.59 -6.11
C ALA A 98 7.42 -9.03 -6.99
N ALA A 99 7.85 -8.17 -7.92
CA ALA A 99 9.02 -8.44 -8.76
C ALA A 99 10.32 -8.50 -7.94
N THR A 100 10.53 -7.54 -7.03
CA THR A 100 11.70 -7.52 -6.14
C THR A 100 11.74 -8.70 -5.18
N LEU A 101 10.61 -9.07 -4.56
CA LEU A 101 10.57 -10.22 -3.65
C LEU A 101 10.80 -11.53 -4.41
N ALA A 102 10.29 -11.64 -5.64
CA ALA A 102 10.58 -12.77 -6.50
C ALA A 102 12.08 -12.85 -6.84
N SER A 103 12.72 -11.73 -7.21
CA SER A 103 14.15 -11.72 -7.52
C SER A 103 15.00 -12.12 -6.31
N ILE A 104 14.70 -11.59 -5.12
CA ILE A 104 15.37 -11.97 -3.87
C ILE A 104 15.22 -13.47 -3.59
N HIS A 105 14.01 -14.02 -3.78
CA HIS A 105 13.77 -15.44 -3.59
C HIS A 105 14.58 -16.31 -4.55
N PHE A 106 14.67 -15.93 -5.83
CA PHE A 106 15.50 -16.63 -6.81
C PHE A 106 16.98 -16.63 -6.42
N GLU A 107 17.53 -15.49 -5.99
CA GLU A 107 18.93 -15.39 -5.54
C GLU A 107 19.24 -16.28 -4.33
N LEU A 108 18.31 -16.38 -3.37
CA LEU A 108 18.46 -17.21 -2.17
C LEU A 108 18.46 -18.73 -2.45
N TYR A 109 17.70 -19.19 -3.45
CA TYR A 109 17.50 -20.62 -3.75
C TYR A 109 18.24 -21.12 -4.99
N SER A 110 18.88 -20.24 -5.76
CA SER A 110 19.77 -20.60 -6.86
C SER A 110 21.03 -19.73 -6.85
N PRO A 111 21.89 -19.89 -5.83
CA PRO A 111 23.16 -19.16 -5.77
C PRO A 111 24.06 -19.63 -6.91
N SER A 112 24.42 -18.70 -7.81
CA SER A 112 25.41 -18.91 -8.88
C SER A 112 26.83 -19.00 -8.34
#